data_AF-A0A2T3ZMW2-F1
#
_entry.id   AF-A0A2T3ZMW2-F1
#
_cell.length_a   1.000
_cell.length_b   1.000
_cell.length_c   1.000
_cell.angle_alpha   90.00
_cell.angle_beta   90.00
_cell.angle_gamma   90.00
#
_symmetry.space_group_name_H-M   'P 1'
#
loop_
_entity.id
_entity.type
_entity.pdbx_description
1 polymer ?
#
loop_
_entity_poly.entity_id
_entity_poly.type
_entity_poly.pdbx_seq_one_letter_code
_entity_poly.pdbx_strand_id
1 'polypeptide(L)'
;MAILKHVLIAVAATAVSVLAGPLSTEGTATAIVDAPQSAVTEVSKPLEGKELEDFLANGPHIPEGSIDITNTTLATELMKFREAHINETSLTKRSGACHQGKCPDFNAAFDLFEQHWVVPVWGSAANYWTYAGRWNDCGQCGEVPTSKGGCFDFTSCGRKQNICIDYGKARAHRIWKDNGHKTCYKIDRAFIGGCGVLAAATIDHPVGEVACTW
;
A
#
# COMPACT_ATOMS: atom_id res chain seq x y z
N MET A 1 19.25 -11.20 1.22
CA MET A 1 19.55 -10.92 2.64
C MET A 1 20.13 -9.53 2.89
N ALA A 2 21.11 -9.03 2.12
CA ALA A 2 21.70 -7.72 2.36
C ALA A 2 20.69 -6.55 2.30
N ILE A 3 19.78 -6.54 1.32
CA ILE A 3 18.81 -5.44 1.11
C ILE A 3 17.79 -5.35 2.26
N LEU A 4 17.26 -6.48 2.73
CA LEU A 4 16.32 -6.53 3.87
C LEU A 4 16.98 -6.07 5.18
N LYS A 5 18.28 -6.33 5.35
CA LYS A 5 19.07 -5.80 6.47
C LYS A 5 19.17 -4.27 6.42
N HIS A 6 19.28 -3.69 5.23
CA HIS A 6 19.24 -2.23 5.04
C HIS A 6 17.83 -1.65 5.23
N VAL A 7 16.76 -2.38 4.88
CA VAL A 7 15.35 -2.01 5.21
C VAL A 7 15.20 -1.88 6.73
N LEU A 8 15.61 -2.92 7.47
CA LEU A 8 15.53 -2.95 8.94
C LEU A 8 16.37 -1.84 9.60
N ILE A 9 17.58 -1.58 9.09
CA ILE A 9 18.47 -0.52 9.60
C ILE A 9 17.92 0.88 9.28
N ALA A 10 17.35 1.09 8.09
CA ALA A 10 16.77 2.38 7.68
C ALA A 10 15.48 2.71 8.45
N VAL A 11 14.62 1.71 8.69
CA VAL A 11 13.43 1.83 9.57
C VAL A 11 13.86 2.15 11.00
N ALA A 12 14.97 1.59 11.46
CA ALA A 12 15.54 1.92 12.76
C ALA A 12 16.16 3.33 12.83
N ALA A 13 16.61 3.90 11.72
CA ALA A 13 17.18 5.25 11.71
C ALA A 13 16.10 6.34 11.57
N THR A 14 15.02 6.11 10.82
CA THR A 14 13.98 7.12 10.58
C THR A 14 13.01 7.29 11.75
N ALA A 15 12.68 6.22 12.47
CA ALA A 15 11.81 6.32 13.64
C ALA A 15 12.51 7.00 14.85
N VAL A 16 13.85 7.05 14.87
CA VAL A 16 14.62 7.86 15.84
C VAL A 16 14.50 9.37 15.54
N SER A 17 14.41 9.75 14.26
CA SER A 17 14.34 11.15 13.83
C SER A 17 12.97 11.80 14.04
N VAL A 18 11.89 11.02 14.14
CA VAL A 18 10.51 11.53 14.35
C VAL A 18 10.23 11.80 15.83
N LEU A 19 10.98 11.19 16.75
CA LEU A 19 10.86 11.40 18.21
C LEU A 19 11.68 12.59 18.75
N ALA A 20 12.48 13.25 17.90
CA ALA A 20 13.29 14.41 18.27
C ALA A 20 12.86 15.68 17.51
N GLY A 21 11.59 16.07 17.64
CA GLY A 21 11.10 17.42 17.28
C GLY A 21 10.96 18.29 18.55
N PRO A 22 11.38 19.56 18.55
CA PRO A 22 11.58 20.33 19.78
C PRO A 22 10.26 20.72 20.47
N LEU A 23 10.15 20.35 21.75
CA LEU A 23 9.26 20.97 22.73
C LEU A 23 9.83 22.34 23.14
N SER A 24 9.17 23.44 22.76
CA SER A 24 9.26 24.80 23.34
C SER A 24 8.44 25.76 22.46
N THR A 25 7.51 26.61 22.92
CA THR A 25 7.10 27.05 24.26
C THR A 25 5.76 27.82 24.18
N GLU A 26 5.00 27.75 25.28
CA GLU A 26 4.00 28.70 25.81
C GLU A 26 2.57 28.80 25.21
N GLY A 27 1.58 28.60 26.09
CA GLY A 27 0.17 28.88 25.85
C GLY A 27 -0.76 28.10 26.79
N THR A 28 -0.87 28.56 28.04
CA THR A 28 -1.77 28.14 29.13
C THR A 28 -3.16 27.62 28.69
N ALA A 29 -3.54 26.39 29.09
CA ALA A 29 -4.88 26.05 29.65
C ALA A 29 -5.12 24.53 29.82
N THR A 30 -5.52 24.19 31.06
CA THR A 30 -6.40 23.08 31.49
C THR A 30 -5.88 21.63 31.43
N ALA A 31 -5.70 21.07 32.62
CA ALA A 31 -5.48 19.65 32.87
C ALA A 31 -6.71 18.82 32.43
N ILE A 32 -6.48 17.86 31.54
CA ILE A 32 -7.38 16.72 31.32
C ILE A 32 -6.64 15.48 31.80
N VAL A 33 -7.33 14.77 32.68
CA VAL A 33 -6.94 13.55 33.39
C VAL A 33 -6.59 12.42 32.40
N ASP A 34 -5.47 11.74 32.69
CA ASP A 34 -5.03 10.40 32.24
C ASP A 34 -5.44 9.93 30.84
N ALA A 35 -4.62 10.29 29.84
CA ALA A 35 -4.33 9.35 28.76
C ALA A 35 -3.17 8.46 29.24
N PRO A 36 -3.23 7.13 29.08
CA PRO A 36 -2.12 6.27 29.47
C PRO A 36 -0.87 6.73 28.73
N GLN A 37 0.12 7.13 29.52
CA GLN A 37 1.44 7.50 29.05
C GLN A 37 1.93 6.33 28.17
N SER A 38 2.13 6.59 26.88
CA SER A 38 2.59 5.56 25.95
C SER A 38 4.01 5.17 26.36
N ALA A 39 4.11 4.14 27.19
CA ALA A 39 5.35 3.57 27.64
C ALA A 39 5.92 2.75 26.48
N VAL A 40 6.62 3.43 25.57
CA VAL A 40 7.60 2.75 24.70
C VAL A 40 8.95 2.96 25.34
N THR A 41 9.22 2.13 26.36
CA THR A 41 10.53 2.02 27.00
C THR A 41 11.38 1.04 26.19
N GLU A 42 12.59 1.48 25.86
CA GLU A 42 13.74 0.71 25.35
C GLU A 42 13.73 0.26 23.87
N VAL A 43 14.80 0.67 23.18
CA VAL A 43 15.14 0.33 21.79
C VAL A 43 15.47 -1.16 21.71
N SER A 44 14.50 -1.97 21.29
CA SER A 44 14.69 -3.41 21.09
C SER A 44 15.39 -3.70 19.74
N LYS A 45 16.31 -4.68 19.78
CA LYS A 45 17.22 -5.07 18.70
C LYS A 45 16.45 -5.44 17.41
N PRO A 46 16.99 -5.12 16.20
CA PRO A 46 16.41 -5.62 14.94
C PRO A 46 16.26 -7.15 14.95
N LEU A 47 15.16 -7.67 14.41
CA LEU A 47 15.01 -9.12 14.21
C LEU A 47 16.11 -9.61 13.26
N GLU A 48 16.87 -10.61 13.69
CA GLU A 48 17.98 -11.19 12.93
C GLU A 48 17.91 -12.72 12.95
N GLY A 49 18.51 -13.35 11.93
CA GLY A 49 18.66 -14.80 11.87
C GLY A 49 17.32 -15.54 11.89
N LYS A 50 17.22 -16.56 12.76
CA LYS A 50 16.07 -17.46 12.83
C LYS A 50 14.74 -16.76 13.16
N GLU A 51 14.77 -15.67 13.93
CA GLU A 51 13.55 -14.91 14.26
C GLU A 51 12.97 -14.22 13.02
N LEU A 52 13.83 -13.72 12.14
CA LEU A 52 13.42 -13.16 10.85
C LEU A 52 12.94 -14.25 9.89
N GLU A 53 13.60 -15.41 9.89
CA GLU A 53 13.21 -16.55 9.06
C GLU A 53 11.84 -17.11 9.49
N ASP A 54 11.61 -17.31 10.80
CA ASP A 54 10.34 -17.79 11.35
C ASP A 54 9.20 -16.78 11.11
N PHE A 55 9.49 -15.47 11.17
CA PHE A 55 8.53 -14.42 10.82
C PHE A 55 8.11 -14.50 9.34
N LEU A 56 9.07 -14.72 8.44
CA LEU A 56 8.81 -14.81 6.99
C LEU A 56 8.19 -16.16 6.58
N ALA A 57 8.47 -17.24 7.33
CA ALA A 57 8.03 -18.60 7.00
C ALA A 57 6.57 -18.88 7.39
N ASN A 58 6.01 -18.17 8.37
CA ASN A 58 4.67 -18.46 8.90
C ASN A 58 3.49 -17.92 8.05
N GLY A 59 3.75 -17.41 6.84
CA GLY A 59 2.66 -16.93 5.96
C GLY A 59 1.92 -15.74 6.58
N PRO A 60 0.74 -15.34 6.06
CA PRO A 60 0.20 -13.99 6.23
C PRO A 60 -0.50 -13.83 7.57
N HIS A 61 0.25 -13.89 8.65
CA HIS A 61 -0.24 -13.59 9.97
C HIS A 61 0.05 -12.12 10.26
N ILE A 62 -1.01 -11.34 10.50
CA ILE A 62 -0.87 -10.08 11.24
C ILE A 62 -0.63 -10.50 12.68
N PRO A 63 0.58 -10.33 13.24
CA PRO A 63 0.83 -10.72 14.61
C PRO A 63 -0.11 -9.94 15.52
N GLU A 64 -0.65 -10.62 16.54
CA GLU A 64 -1.42 -9.95 17.58
C GLU A 64 -0.57 -8.83 18.21
N GLY A 65 -1.16 -7.65 18.39
CA GLY A 65 -0.45 -6.46 18.86
C GLY A 65 0.35 -5.70 17.79
N SER A 66 0.27 -6.09 16.51
CA SER A 66 0.88 -5.30 15.45
C SER A 66 0.22 -3.92 15.30
N ILE A 67 1.03 -2.92 14.97
CA ILE A 67 0.63 -1.53 14.87
C ILE A 67 0.19 -1.24 13.43
N ASP A 68 -1.07 -0.85 13.22
CA ASP A 68 -1.52 -0.34 11.92
C ASP A 68 -0.95 1.06 11.70
N ILE A 69 -0.07 1.19 10.71
CA ILE A 69 0.57 2.44 10.32
C ILE A 69 0.07 2.92 8.94
N THR A 70 -1.06 2.39 8.44
CA THR A 70 -1.68 2.83 7.18
C THR A 70 -1.92 4.34 7.21
N ASN A 71 -1.62 5.03 6.10
CA ASN A 71 -1.72 6.49 5.94
C ASN A 71 -0.79 7.33 6.85
N THR A 72 0.21 6.73 7.49
CA THR A 72 1.23 7.49 8.24
C THR A 72 2.41 7.90 7.35
N THR A 73 3.21 8.87 7.81
CA THR A 73 4.49 9.22 7.19
C THR A 73 5.43 8.01 7.17
N LEU A 74 5.41 7.18 8.21
CA LEU A 74 6.22 5.96 8.28
C LEU A 74 5.87 4.99 7.14
N ALA A 75 4.59 4.73 6.90
CA ALA A 75 4.17 3.91 5.75
C ALA A 75 4.61 4.53 4.41
N THR A 76 4.53 5.85 4.28
CA THR A 76 4.98 6.55 3.07
C THR A 76 6.48 6.38 2.81
N GLU A 77 7.31 6.52 3.83
CA GLU A 77 8.76 6.34 3.71
C GLU A 77 9.15 4.88 3.48
N LEU A 78 8.45 3.93 4.11
CA LEU A 78 8.61 2.50 3.85
C LEU A 78 8.33 2.13 2.38
N MET A 79 7.26 2.70 1.80
CA MET A 79 6.94 2.52 0.37
C MET A 79 8.08 3.04 -0.52
N LYS A 80 8.52 4.29 -0.32
CA LYS A 80 9.60 4.90 -1.11
C LYS A 80 10.90 4.09 -1.02
N PHE A 81 11.26 3.68 0.19
CA PHE A 81 12.45 2.86 0.40
C PHE A 81 12.36 1.56 -0.39
N ARG A 82 11.21 0.87 -0.32
CA ARG A 82 10.98 -0.37 -1.06
C ARG A 82 11.13 -0.14 -2.56
N GLU A 83 10.43 0.83 -3.14
CA GLU A 83 10.51 1.13 -4.58
C GLU A 83 11.95 1.38 -5.06
N ALA A 84 12.76 2.06 -4.25
CA ALA A 84 14.16 2.34 -4.57
C ALA A 84 15.09 1.11 -4.48
N HIS A 85 14.70 0.06 -3.74
CA HIS A 85 15.56 -1.08 -3.41
C HIS A 85 15.02 -2.44 -3.91
N ILE A 86 13.86 -2.44 -4.58
CA ILE A 86 13.41 -3.59 -5.36
C ILE A 86 14.37 -3.74 -6.55
N ASN A 87 15.26 -4.73 -6.46
CA ASN A 87 16.15 -5.08 -7.56
C ASN A 87 15.40 -6.00 -8.54
N GLU A 88 14.58 -5.42 -9.42
CA GLU A 88 13.75 -6.18 -10.36
C GLU A 88 14.28 -6.13 -11.79
N THR A 89 14.63 -7.29 -12.32
CA THR A 89 14.77 -7.52 -13.76
C THR A 89 13.40 -7.57 -14.43
N SER A 90 13.29 -7.21 -15.72
CA SER A 90 12.02 -7.14 -16.47
C SER A 90 11.20 -8.44 -16.50
N LEU A 91 11.83 -9.60 -16.30
CA LEU A 91 11.18 -10.92 -16.34
C LEU A 91 10.41 -11.28 -15.06
N THR A 92 10.79 -10.73 -13.89
CA THR A 92 10.11 -11.05 -12.62
C THR A 92 8.78 -10.32 -12.46
N LYS A 93 8.57 -9.19 -13.15
CA LYS A 93 7.38 -8.31 -13.08
C LYS A 93 6.03 -8.90 -13.52
N ARG A 94 5.98 -10.17 -13.92
CA ARG A 94 4.77 -10.78 -14.52
C ARG A 94 4.21 -11.98 -13.74
N SER A 95 4.74 -12.31 -12.56
CA SER A 95 4.40 -13.59 -11.91
C SER A 95 4.35 -13.48 -10.38
N GLY A 96 3.20 -13.06 -9.83
CA GLY A 96 2.87 -13.23 -8.39
C GLY A 96 2.72 -11.95 -7.59
N ALA A 97 2.31 -12.08 -6.33
CA ALA A 97 1.95 -10.97 -5.42
C ALA A 97 3.03 -9.87 -5.27
N CYS A 98 4.30 -10.26 -5.28
CA CYS A 98 5.41 -9.36 -4.98
C CYS A 98 6.04 -8.66 -6.17
N HIS A 99 5.76 -9.15 -7.38
CA HIS A 99 6.37 -8.68 -8.61
C HIS A 99 5.27 -8.34 -9.61
N GLN A 100 4.50 -7.33 -9.26
CA GLN A 100 3.44 -6.78 -10.09
C GLN A 100 3.95 -5.61 -10.91
N GLY A 101 3.63 -5.60 -12.20
CA GLY A 101 3.92 -4.48 -13.08
C GLY A 101 2.97 -3.30 -12.83
N LYS A 102 3.29 -2.16 -13.46
CA LYS A 102 2.45 -0.96 -13.43
C LYS A 102 1.19 -1.08 -14.29
N CYS A 103 1.11 -2.11 -15.14
CA CYS A 103 -0.07 -2.34 -15.96
C CYS A 103 -1.13 -3.12 -15.17
N PRO A 104 -2.42 -2.88 -15.44
CA PRO A 104 -3.48 -3.77 -15.02
C PRO A 104 -3.26 -5.22 -15.46
N ASP A 105 -3.75 -6.15 -14.65
CA ASP A 105 -3.82 -7.57 -15.01
C ASP A 105 -5.15 -7.91 -15.70
N PHE A 106 -5.39 -9.20 -15.96
CA PHE A 106 -6.66 -9.71 -16.50
C PHE A 106 -7.10 -9.12 -17.85
N ASN A 107 -6.16 -8.55 -18.62
CA ASN A 107 -6.44 -7.81 -19.85
C ASN A 107 -7.50 -6.70 -19.63
N ALA A 108 -7.51 -6.11 -18.44
CA ALA A 108 -8.44 -5.05 -18.08
C ALA A 108 -7.93 -3.67 -18.53
N ALA A 109 -8.87 -2.76 -18.78
CA ALA A 109 -8.53 -1.35 -19.06
C ALA A 109 -8.03 -0.61 -17.81
N PHE A 110 -8.36 -1.11 -16.62
CA PHE A 110 -7.93 -0.59 -15.34
C PHE A 110 -8.11 -1.64 -14.26
N ASP A 111 -7.44 -1.48 -13.13
CA ASP A 111 -7.76 -2.20 -11.90
C ASP A 111 -7.32 -1.41 -10.66
N LEU A 112 -7.73 -1.86 -9.48
CA LEU A 112 -7.18 -1.44 -8.20
C LEU A 112 -6.30 -2.54 -7.66
N PHE A 113 -5.03 -2.23 -7.46
CA PHE A 113 -4.06 -3.11 -6.84
C PHE A 113 -3.90 -2.75 -5.36
N GLU A 114 -4.32 -3.65 -4.47
CA GLU A 114 -4.19 -3.49 -3.02
C GLU A 114 -3.10 -4.45 -2.52
N GLN A 115 -2.21 -3.94 -1.67
CA GLN A 115 -1.17 -4.73 -1.03
C GLN A 115 -1.15 -4.46 0.46
N HIS A 116 -0.99 -5.53 1.23
CA HIS A 116 -0.92 -5.51 2.67
C HIS A 116 0.44 -6.00 3.13
N TRP A 117 1.14 -5.10 3.81
CA TRP A 117 2.51 -5.29 4.25
C TRP A 117 2.52 -5.50 5.76
N VAL A 118 3.35 -6.44 6.21
CA VAL A 118 3.65 -6.68 7.62
C VAL A 118 5.16 -6.66 7.75
N VAL A 119 5.67 -5.60 8.34
CA VAL A 119 7.11 -5.37 8.50
C VAL A 119 7.48 -5.44 9.98
N PRO A 120 8.59 -6.08 10.33
CA PRO A 120 9.09 -6.04 11.69
C PRO A 120 9.56 -4.64 12.06
N VAL A 121 9.08 -4.12 13.19
CA VAL A 121 9.48 -2.83 13.75
C VAL A 121 9.74 -3.03 15.24
N TRP A 122 11.02 -2.99 15.60
CA TRP A 122 11.51 -2.91 16.99
C TRP A 122 10.75 -3.77 18.01
N GLY A 123 10.96 -5.08 17.95
CA GLY A 123 10.35 -6.04 18.90
C GLY A 123 8.84 -6.23 18.74
N SER A 124 8.22 -5.56 17.75
CA SER A 124 6.84 -5.76 17.32
C SER A 124 6.78 -5.86 15.78
N ALA A 125 5.56 -5.91 15.25
CA ALA A 125 5.28 -5.78 13.83
C ALA A 125 4.46 -4.51 13.59
N ALA A 126 4.75 -3.83 12.49
CA ALA A 126 3.84 -2.84 11.93
C ALA A 126 3.19 -3.44 10.68
N ASN A 127 1.92 -3.11 10.47
CA ASN A 127 1.20 -3.47 9.27
C ASN A 127 0.69 -2.23 8.55
N TYR A 128 0.65 -2.27 7.21
CA TYR A 128 0.12 -1.16 6.42
C TYR A 128 -0.39 -1.62 5.06
N TRP A 129 -1.35 -0.86 4.54
CA TRP A 129 -1.89 -1.08 3.20
C TRP A 129 -1.39 -0.04 2.21
N THR A 130 -1.15 -0.50 0.97
CA THR A 130 -0.84 0.34 -0.17
C THR A 130 -1.84 0.07 -1.28
N TYR A 131 -2.23 1.13 -1.99
CA TYR A 131 -3.26 1.09 -3.01
C TYR A 131 -2.77 1.80 -4.27
N ALA A 132 -2.86 1.14 -5.42
CA ALA A 132 -2.51 1.71 -6.71
C ALA A 132 -3.61 1.47 -7.72
N GLY A 133 -4.16 2.54 -8.29
CA GLY A 133 -5.02 2.45 -9.46
C GLY A 133 -4.17 2.27 -10.69
N ARG A 134 -4.30 1.15 -11.40
CA ARG A 134 -3.56 0.90 -12.64
C ARG A 134 -4.48 1.11 -13.83
N TRP A 135 -3.92 1.57 -14.95
CA TRP A 135 -4.65 1.83 -16.18
C TRP A 135 -3.91 1.27 -17.39
N ASN A 136 -4.66 0.89 -18.42
CA ASN A 136 -4.20 0.44 -19.72
C ASN A 136 -5.05 1.11 -20.80
N ASP A 137 -4.44 2.01 -21.57
CA ASP A 137 -5.14 2.82 -22.56
C ASP A 137 -4.16 3.23 -23.68
N CYS A 138 -4.62 3.15 -24.94
CA CYS A 138 -3.81 3.42 -26.15
C CYS A 138 -2.46 2.69 -26.22
N GLY A 139 -2.41 1.43 -25.78
CA GLY A 139 -1.18 0.64 -25.79
C GLY A 139 -0.13 1.10 -24.78
N GLN A 140 -0.50 1.99 -23.86
CA GLN A 140 0.29 2.41 -22.73
C GLN A 140 -0.40 1.99 -21.44
N CYS A 141 0.38 1.81 -20.39
CA CYS A 141 -0.14 1.53 -19.07
C CYS A 141 0.63 2.31 -18.02
N GLY A 142 0.01 2.49 -16.86
CA GLY A 142 0.64 3.14 -15.72
C GLY A 142 -0.15 2.93 -14.45
N GLU A 143 0.39 3.46 -13.36
CA GLU A 143 -0.18 3.36 -12.02
C GLU A 143 -0.26 4.74 -11.37
N VAL A 144 -1.25 4.92 -10.51
CA VAL A 144 -1.47 6.13 -9.72
C VAL A 144 -1.72 5.69 -8.27
N PRO A 145 -0.92 6.16 -7.29
CA PRO A 145 -1.23 5.93 -5.87
C PRO A 145 -2.63 6.42 -5.53
N THR A 146 -3.39 5.62 -4.80
CA THR A 146 -4.77 5.92 -4.44
C THR A 146 -5.07 5.48 -3.01
N SER A 147 -6.35 5.42 -2.64
CA SER A 147 -6.84 4.93 -1.36
C SER A 147 -7.63 3.63 -1.52
N LYS A 148 -8.06 3.06 -0.40
CA LYS A 148 -8.91 1.86 -0.36
C LYS A 148 -10.22 2.10 -1.11
N GLY A 149 -10.51 1.32 -2.15
CA GLY A 149 -11.66 1.58 -3.02
C GLY A 149 -11.65 2.98 -3.64
N GLY A 150 -10.45 3.46 -3.95
CA GLY A 150 -10.20 4.84 -4.27
C GLY A 150 -10.66 5.26 -5.65
N CYS A 151 -10.71 6.57 -5.82
CA CYS A 151 -10.76 7.22 -7.11
C CYS A 151 -9.36 7.69 -7.50
N PHE A 152 -9.04 7.62 -8.78
CA PHE A 152 -7.80 8.16 -9.31
C PHE A 152 -8.03 8.86 -10.65
N ASP A 153 -7.31 9.97 -10.81
CA ASP A 153 -7.29 10.74 -12.03
C ASP A 153 -5.98 10.48 -12.77
N PHE A 154 -6.07 10.33 -14.09
CA PHE A 154 -4.90 10.21 -14.95
C PHE A 154 -5.18 10.82 -16.32
N THR A 155 -4.12 10.97 -17.11
CA THR A 155 -4.22 11.38 -18.51
C THR A 155 -3.55 10.34 -19.37
N SER A 156 -4.28 9.82 -20.35
CA SER A 156 -3.75 8.94 -21.38
C SER A 156 -4.26 9.41 -22.74
N CYS A 157 -3.42 9.29 -23.77
CA CYS A 157 -3.74 9.73 -25.12
C CYS A 157 -4.22 11.21 -25.20
N GLY A 158 -3.70 12.07 -24.32
CA GLY A 158 -4.10 13.48 -24.20
C GLY A 158 -5.47 13.72 -23.58
N ARG A 159 -6.18 12.68 -23.12
CA ARG A 159 -7.52 12.75 -22.56
C ARG A 159 -7.47 12.54 -21.06
N LYS A 160 -8.05 13.47 -20.32
CA LYS A 160 -8.18 13.39 -18.86
C LYS A 160 -9.30 12.43 -18.50
N GLN A 161 -9.04 11.56 -17.53
CA GLN A 161 -9.96 10.53 -17.11
C GLN A 161 -10.00 10.43 -15.59
N ASN A 162 -11.14 9.97 -15.09
CA ASN A 162 -11.33 9.59 -13.70
C ASN A 162 -11.81 8.14 -13.64
N ILE A 163 -11.25 7.35 -12.74
CA ILE A 163 -11.74 6.02 -12.40
C ILE A 163 -12.01 5.97 -10.92
N CYS A 164 -13.15 5.40 -10.53
CA CYS A 164 -13.51 5.13 -9.13
C CYS A 164 -13.94 3.68 -8.99
N ILE A 165 -13.38 2.98 -7.99
CA ILE A 165 -13.67 1.57 -7.73
C ILE A 165 -14.26 1.42 -6.33
N ASP A 166 -15.53 1.06 -6.23
CA ASP A 166 -16.22 0.73 -4.98
C ASP A 166 -16.27 -0.80 -4.83
N TYR A 167 -15.15 -1.38 -4.35
CA TYR A 167 -15.04 -2.83 -4.15
C TYR A 167 -16.06 -3.36 -3.14
N GLY A 168 -16.46 -2.55 -2.14
CA GLY A 168 -17.47 -2.90 -1.14
C GLY A 168 -18.84 -3.17 -1.75
N LYS A 169 -19.10 -2.63 -2.95
CA LYS A 169 -20.30 -2.89 -3.75
C LYS A 169 -20.01 -3.52 -5.11
N ALA A 170 -18.80 -4.05 -5.31
CA ALA A 170 -18.36 -4.71 -6.53
C ALA A 170 -18.67 -3.91 -7.83
N ARG A 171 -18.41 -2.60 -7.82
CA ARG A 171 -18.73 -1.69 -8.93
C ARG A 171 -17.65 -0.65 -9.16
N ALA A 172 -17.47 -0.21 -10.40
CA ALA A 172 -16.56 0.88 -10.76
C ALA A 172 -17.09 1.74 -11.89
N HIS A 173 -16.55 2.93 -12.06
CA HIS A 173 -16.87 3.77 -13.21
C HIS A 173 -15.62 4.43 -13.76
N ARG A 174 -15.66 4.71 -15.06
CA ARG A 174 -14.68 5.51 -15.80
C ARG A 174 -15.40 6.71 -16.38
N ILE A 175 -14.87 7.91 -16.15
CA ILE A 175 -15.39 9.16 -16.71
C ILE A 175 -14.32 9.78 -17.61
N TRP A 176 -14.68 10.00 -18.86
CA TRP A 176 -13.90 10.79 -19.80
C TRP A 176 -14.22 12.27 -19.56
N LYS A 177 -13.25 13.04 -19.05
CA LYS A 177 -13.50 14.42 -18.60
C LYS A 177 -13.69 15.42 -19.74
N ASP A 178 -13.28 15.06 -20.96
CA ASP A 178 -13.41 15.90 -22.15
C ASP A 178 -14.86 15.98 -22.66
N ASN A 179 -15.65 14.92 -22.52
CA ASN A 179 -17.04 14.87 -22.98
C ASN A 179 -18.04 14.45 -21.88
N GLY A 180 -17.58 14.18 -20.66
CA GLY A 180 -18.41 13.73 -19.54
C GLY A 180 -18.95 12.32 -19.70
N HIS A 181 -18.48 11.52 -20.67
CA HIS A 181 -18.97 10.17 -20.88
C HIS A 181 -18.59 9.27 -19.70
N LYS A 182 -19.61 8.73 -19.03
CA LYS A 182 -19.47 7.80 -17.90
C LYS A 182 -19.82 6.39 -18.34
N THR A 183 -18.88 5.47 -18.13
CA THR A 183 -19.09 4.02 -18.29
C THR A 183 -19.00 3.38 -16.91
N CYS A 184 -19.95 2.50 -16.58
CA CYS A 184 -19.96 1.79 -15.30
C CYS A 184 -19.69 0.30 -15.51
N TYR A 185 -19.06 -0.32 -14.52
CA TYR A 185 -18.54 -1.68 -14.58
C TYR A 185 -18.95 -2.46 -13.35
N LYS A 186 -19.22 -3.75 -13.54
CA LYS A 186 -19.16 -4.74 -12.47
C LYS A 186 -17.69 -5.10 -12.22
N ILE A 187 -17.32 -5.21 -10.95
CA ILE A 187 -15.96 -5.54 -10.51
C ILE A 187 -15.93 -6.95 -9.94
N ASP A 188 -14.80 -7.64 -10.14
CA ASP A 188 -14.45 -8.86 -9.43
C ASP A 188 -13.12 -8.67 -8.70
N ARG A 189 -12.90 -9.46 -7.64
CA ARG A 189 -11.72 -9.38 -6.78
C ARG A 189 -10.92 -10.68 -6.86
N ALA A 190 -9.68 -10.57 -7.33
CA ALA A 190 -8.74 -11.67 -7.37
C ALA A 190 -7.71 -11.55 -6.24
N PHE A 191 -7.54 -12.63 -5.46
CA PHE A 191 -6.42 -12.75 -4.53
C PHE A 191 -5.20 -13.33 -5.25
N ILE A 192 -4.07 -12.62 -5.24
CA ILE A 192 -2.87 -13.01 -5.97
C ILE A 192 -1.73 -13.50 -5.06
N GLY A 193 -2.00 -13.68 -3.76
CA GLY A 193 -1.07 -14.23 -2.79
C GLY A 193 -0.33 -13.19 -1.95
N GLY A 194 0.77 -13.61 -1.34
CA GLY A 194 1.73 -12.76 -0.63
C GLY A 194 3.15 -13.29 -0.84
N CYS A 195 4.16 -12.54 -0.41
CA CYS A 195 5.52 -13.06 -0.28
C CYS A 195 6.36 -12.25 0.72
N GLY A 196 7.12 -12.94 1.56
CA GLY A 196 7.94 -12.30 2.59
C GLY A 196 7.13 -11.34 3.46
N VAL A 197 7.50 -10.05 3.47
CA VAL A 197 6.80 -9.00 4.21
C VAL A 197 5.50 -8.51 3.55
N LEU A 198 5.20 -8.94 2.32
CA LEU A 198 3.88 -8.77 1.71
C LEU A 198 2.97 -9.90 2.20
N ALA A 199 2.10 -9.62 3.16
CA ALA A 199 1.16 -10.60 3.67
C ALA A 199 0.08 -10.93 2.64
N ALA A 200 -0.47 -9.93 1.95
CA ALA A 200 -1.52 -10.18 0.97
C ALA A 200 -1.49 -9.15 -0.16
N ALA A 201 -1.94 -9.58 -1.33
CA ALA A 201 -2.21 -8.70 -2.45
C ALA A 201 -3.48 -9.13 -3.18
N THR A 202 -4.29 -8.15 -3.55
CA THR A 202 -5.55 -8.34 -4.28
C THR A 202 -5.65 -7.37 -5.44
N ILE A 203 -6.38 -7.78 -6.47
CA ILE A 203 -6.68 -6.96 -7.64
C ILE A 203 -8.19 -6.91 -7.80
N ASP A 204 -8.75 -5.70 -7.80
CA ASP A 204 -10.13 -5.46 -8.19
C ASP A 204 -10.19 -4.98 -9.63
N HIS A 205 -10.75 -5.78 -10.54
CA HIS A 205 -10.76 -5.49 -11.97
C HIS A 205 -12.17 -5.56 -12.57
N PRO A 206 -12.46 -4.81 -13.64
CA PRO A 206 -13.73 -4.88 -14.34
C PRO A 206 -13.90 -6.25 -15.02
N VAL A 207 -15.12 -6.78 -14.94
CA VAL A 207 -15.54 -8.03 -15.60
C VAL A 207 -16.66 -7.84 -16.63
N GLY A 208 -17.23 -6.63 -16.70
CA GLY A 208 -18.23 -6.28 -17.69
C GLY A 208 -18.83 -4.91 -17.44
N GLU A 209 -19.37 -4.29 -18.50
CA GLU A 209 -20.10 -3.03 -18.42
C GLU A 209 -21.52 -3.23 -17.88
N VAL A 210 -22.00 -2.26 -17.12
CA VAL A 210 -23.34 -2.25 -16.53
C VAL A 210 -23.94 -0.84 -16.63
N ALA A 211 -25.26 -0.74 -16.50
CA ALA A 211 -25.93 0.56 -16.43
C ALA A 211 -25.42 1.38 -15.24
N CYS A 212 -25.19 2.68 -15.47
CA CYS A 212 -24.82 3.61 -14.41
C CYS A 212 -26.03 3.98 -13.54
N THR A 213 -26.15 3.33 -12.39
CA THR A 213 -27.21 3.56 -11.39
C THR A 213 -26.71 4.29 -10.14
N TRP A 214 -25.50 4.85 -10.22
CA TRP A 214 -24.75 5.47 -9.12
C TRP A 214 -23.82 6.54 -9.66
#